data_AF-A0A944TPK9-F1
#
_entry.id   AF-A0A944TPK9-F1
#
_cell.length_a   1.000
_cell.length_b   1.000
_cell.length_c   1.000
_cell.angle_alpha   90.00
_cell.angle_beta   90.00
_cell.angle_gamma   90.00
#
_symmetry.space_group_name_H-M   'P 1'
#
loop_
_entity.id
_entity.type
_entity.pdbx_description
1 polymer ?
#
loop_
_entity_poly.entity_id
_entity_poly.type
_entity_poly.pdbx_seq_one_letter_code
_entity_poly.pdbx_strand_id
1 'polypeptide(L)'
;MNEKKLVAIFDAPLEELLEKAIESECDSNEALYIQILIAYLQGENQHLKALLEKSANCGNTVLHKVGQLRLQIRESTIDSLLMGELKELAEHSPVWKGEIYFVLGYAKTKLQKWEKSKAFFKKACASLEKNGAKRKASLAFQNVVNCDSYIHPHKKMIAELHYLAKKAHKARAYSVAGLAYLNLSREYQLINAVQSALKYCYMAEEYMEKNAGTLQYYFCKAQRCHLYIESDRIQEAEALYDELKLCQLQEIKNALLVLENLLRDTPIPEQLKLSPTWQDRVDRKGAGKDKVKLGKLEEKFLEYICQEPREKFDIIEQLYGNLLDYEVTDNRLKGLISRLRKKVPNLIIFKDGHYTISDKLLLKEYKSVS
;
A
#
# COMPACT_ATOMS: atom_id res chain seq x y z
N MET A 1 7.96 7.80 -31.47
CA MET A 1 8.44 6.95 -30.36
C MET A 1 7.97 5.52 -30.57
N ASN A 2 8.79 4.53 -30.28
CA ASN A 2 8.42 3.11 -30.38
C ASN A 2 7.54 2.71 -29.17
N GLU A 3 6.31 2.25 -29.43
CA GLU A 3 5.34 1.93 -28.38
C GLU A 3 5.86 0.90 -27.36
N LYS A 4 6.56 -0.13 -27.82
CA LYS A 4 7.14 -1.16 -26.93
C LYS A 4 8.23 -0.58 -26.05
N LYS A 5 9.08 0.30 -26.59
CA LYS A 5 10.12 1.01 -25.82
C LYS A 5 9.47 1.92 -24.76
N LEU A 6 8.42 2.65 -25.13
CA LEU A 6 7.66 3.50 -24.21
C LEU A 6 7.05 2.72 -23.05
N VAL A 7 6.38 1.60 -23.33
CA VAL A 7 5.83 0.72 -22.29
C VAL A 7 6.92 0.23 -21.35
N ALA A 8 8.08 -0.18 -21.87
CA ALA A 8 9.21 -0.59 -21.06
C ALA A 8 9.74 0.55 -20.16
N ILE A 9 9.76 1.79 -20.66
CA ILE A 9 10.13 2.98 -19.86
C ILE A 9 9.10 3.24 -18.77
N PHE A 10 7.81 3.15 -19.07
CA PHE A 10 6.77 3.32 -18.04
C PHE A 10 6.91 2.26 -16.94
N ASP A 11 7.21 1.02 -17.30
CA ASP A 11 7.25 -0.10 -16.37
C ASP A 11 8.54 -0.20 -15.55
N ALA A 12 9.59 0.52 -15.94
CA ALA A 12 10.92 0.45 -15.33
C ALA A 12 10.97 1.15 -13.95
N PRO A 13 11.52 0.51 -12.91
CA PRO A 13 11.94 1.17 -11.67
C PRO A 13 13.15 2.08 -11.93
N LEU A 14 13.53 2.90 -10.93
CA LEU A 14 14.63 3.85 -11.06
C LEU A 14 15.95 3.21 -11.50
N GLU A 15 16.31 2.05 -10.93
CA GLU A 15 17.53 1.32 -11.28
C GLU A 15 17.58 0.96 -12.77
N GLU A 16 16.51 0.38 -13.30
CA GLU A 16 16.40 0.05 -14.73
C GLU A 16 16.31 1.31 -15.61
N LEU A 17 15.76 2.42 -15.11
CA LEU A 17 15.78 3.69 -15.84
C LEU A 17 17.21 4.24 -15.95
N LEU A 18 18.02 4.14 -14.89
CA LEU A 18 19.43 4.53 -14.90
C LEU A 18 20.24 3.69 -15.90
N GLU A 19 20.03 2.37 -15.92
CA GLU A 19 20.64 1.49 -16.92
C GLU A 19 20.21 1.87 -18.35
N LYS A 20 18.91 2.07 -18.57
CA LYS A 20 18.38 2.49 -19.88
C LYS A 20 18.90 3.85 -20.32
N ALA A 21 19.18 4.76 -19.40
CA ALA A 21 19.73 6.07 -19.73
C ALA A 21 21.13 5.96 -20.34
N ILE A 22 21.94 4.98 -19.90
CA ILE A 22 23.29 4.72 -20.44
C ILE A 22 23.19 4.13 -21.87
N GLU A 23 22.20 3.28 -22.11
CA GLU A 23 22.01 2.58 -23.38
C GLU A 23 21.28 3.42 -24.45
N SER A 24 20.64 4.52 -24.07
CA SER A 24 19.77 5.28 -24.97
C SER A 24 20.54 6.24 -25.88
N GLU A 25 20.11 6.35 -27.13
CA GLU A 25 20.60 7.37 -28.06
C GLU A 25 20.32 8.78 -27.53
N CYS A 26 21.38 9.60 -27.48
CA CYS A 26 21.47 10.83 -26.68
C CYS A 26 20.41 11.91 -26.98
N ASP A 27 19.67 11.82 -28.09
CA ASP A 27 18.71 12.85 -28.54
C ASP A 27 17.30 12.32 -28.84
N SER A 28 16.99 11.08 -28.46
CA SER A 28 15.65 10.52 -28.66
C SER A 28 14.63 11.08 -27.65
N ASN A 29 13.35 11.17 -28.06
CA ASN A 29 12.26 11.48 -27.14
C ASN A 29 12.17 10.45 -26.00
N GLU A 30 12.56 9.20 -26.26
CA GLU A 30 12.65 8.13 -25.28
C GLU A 30 13.71 8.45 -24.22
N ALA A 31 14.92 8.82 -24.65
CA ALA A 31 16.02 9.22 -23.76
C ALA A 31 15.63 10.44 -22.92
N LEU A 32 15.03 11.45 -23.54
CA LEU A 32 14.57 12.64 -22.83
C LEU A 32 13.52 12.30 -21.76
N TYR A 33 12.58 11.41 -22.08
CA TYR A 33 11.58 11.00 -21.12
C TYR A 33 12.16 10.15 -19.96
N ILE A 34 13.14 9.28 -20.24
CA ILE A 34 13.88 8.55 -19.20
C ILE A 34 14.54 9.55 -18.24
N GLN A 35 15.25 10.56 -18.76
CA GLN A 35 15.90 11.60 -17.95
C GLN A 35 14.87 12.38 -17.10
N ILE A 36 13.72 12.73 -17.67
CA ILE A 36 12.61 13.39 -16.94
C ILE A 36 12.12 12.52 -15.78
N LEU A 37 11.94 11.21 -16.01
CA LEU A 37 11.51 10.28 -14.96
C LEU A 37 12.56 10.13 -13.86
N ILE A 38 13.85 10.00 -14.22
CA ILE A 38 14.97 9.91 -13.27
C ILE A 38 15.00 11.16 -12.38
N ALA A 39 15.07 12.35 -12.98
CA ALA A 39 15.09 13.62 -12.27
C ALA A 39 13.86 13.78 -11.36
N TYR A 40 12.67 13.42 -11.86
CA TYR A 40 11.45 13.44 -11.06
C TYR A 40 11.53 12.47 -9.88
N LEU A 41 12.01 11.24 -10.05
CA LEU A 41 12.06 10.22 -9.01
C LEU A 41 13.10 10.55 -7.93
N GLN A 42 14.27 11.06 -8.32
CA GLN A 42 15.34 11.50 -7.42
C GLN A 42 15.05 12.85 -6.75
N GLY A 43 14.06 13.60 -7.22
CA GLY A 43 13.68 14.89 -6.63
C GLY A 43 14.57 16.06 -7.07
N GLU A 44 15.25 15.91 -8.20
CA GLU A 44 16.15 16.92 -8.77
C GLU A 44 15.36 18.00 -9.53
N ASN A 45 14.62 18.83 -8.80
CA ASN A 45 13.67 19.78 -9.40
C ASN A 45 14.32 20.76 -10.40
N GLN A 46 15.56 21.21 -10.15
CA GLN A 46 16.27 22.11 -11.06
C GLN A 46 16.68 21.41 -12.36
N HIS A 47 17.15 20.17 -12.25
CA HIS A 47 17.47 19.35 -13.42
C HIS A 47 16.20 19.05 -14.23
N LEU A 48 15.10 18.71 -13.55
CA LEU A 48 13.80 18.52 -14.19
C LEU A 48 13.33 19.78 -14.95
N LYS A 49 13.51 20.98 -14.40
CA LYS A 49 13.20 22.24 -15.13
C LYS A 49 13.99 22.38 -16.43
N ALA A 50 15.31 22.17 -16.37
CA ALA A 50 16.17 22.23 -17.56
C ALA A 50 15.78 21.19 -18.63
N LEU A 51 15.39 19.98 -18.22
CA LEU A 51 14.87 18.96 -19.14
C LEU A 51 13.53 19.37 -19.76
N LEU A 52 12.68 20.08 -19.01
CA LEU A 52 11.40 20.56 -19.53
C LEU A 52 11.56 21.65 -20.59
N GLU A 53 12.54 22.53 -20.45
CA GLU A 53 12.91 23.51 -21.48
C GLU A 53 13.31 22.82 -22.79
N LYS A 54 14.11 21.74 -22.71
CA LYS A 54 14.45 20.92 -23.89
C LYS A 54 13.21 20.25 -24.49
N SER A 55 12.34 19.69 -23.65
CA SER A 55 11.13 19.00 -24.11
C SER A 55 10.10 19.89 -24.78
N ALA A 56 10.11 21.20 -24.51
CA ALA A 56 9.22 22.16 -25.19
C ALA A 56 9.47 22.16 -26.72
N ASN A 57 10.70 21.87 -27.15
CA ASN A 57 11.12 21.91 -28.54
C ASN A 57 11.21 20.53 -29.21
N CYS A 58 10.89 19.43 -28.50
CA CYS A 58 11.08 18.05 -29.00
C CYS A 58 9.94 17.52 -29.90
N GLY A 59 8.91 18.35 -30.15
CA GLY A 59 7.75 17.98 -30.98
C GLY A 59 6.76 16.99 -30.32
N ASN A 60 7.02 16.52 -29.10
CA ASN A 60 6.12 15.62 -28.37
C ASN A 60 5.40 16.35 -27.21
N THR A 61 4.21 16.84 -27.50
CA THR A 61 3.37 17.60 -26.54
C THR A 61 2.98 16.78 -25.31
N VAL A 62 2.73 15.48 -25.45
CA VAL A 62 2.30 14.62 -24.33
C VAL A 62 3.44 14.46 -23.33
N LEU A 63 4.64 14.16 -23.82
CA LEU A 63 5.86 14.05 -22.99
C LEU A 63 6.09 15.34 -22.20
N HIS A 64 6.07 16.49 -22.88
CA HIS A 64 6.27 17.79 -22.25
C HIS A 64 5.25 18.06 -21.15
N LYS A 65 3.94 17.94 -21.45
CA LYS A 65 2.86 18.23 -20.49
C LYS A 65 2.85 17.26 -19.31
N VAL A 66 3.14 15.98 -19.53
CA VAL A 66 3.29 14.99 -18.44
C VAL A 66 4.46 15.38 -17.53
N GLY A 67 5.58 15.80 -18.11
CA GLY A 67 6.73 16.31 -17.37
C GLY A 67 6.42 17.59 -16.59
N GLN A 68 5.68 18.54 -17.17
CA GLN A 68 5.24 19.77 -16.50
C GLN A 68 4.38 19.46 -15.26
N LEU A 69 3.40 18.57 -15.40
CA LEU A 69 2.55 18.20 -14.26
C LEU A 69 3.36 17.50 -13.15
N ARG A 70 4.38 16.71 -13.51
CA ARG A 70 5.30 16.10 -12.54
C ARG A 70 6.09 17.15 -11.75
N LEU A 71 6.58 18.21 -12.41
CA LEU A 71 7.23 19.32 -11.73
C LEU A 71 6.24 20.05 -10.80
N GLN A 72 5.03 20.37 -11.27
CA GLN A 72 4.00 21.01 -10.46
C GLN A 72 3.60 20.18 -9.23
N ILE A 73 3.59 18.84 -9.34
CA ILE A 73 3.37 17.93 -8.19
C ILE A 73 4.48 18.06 -7.15
N ARG A 74 5.74 18.21 -7.57
CA ARG A 74 6.89 18.38 -6.66
C ARG A 74 6.87 19.74 -5.98
N GLU A 75 6.51 20.78 -6.72
CA GLU A 75 6.47 22.17 -6.24
C GLU A 75 5.15 22.55 -5.56
N SER A 76 4.16 21.67 -5.58
CA SER A 76 2.80 21.94 -5.08
C SER A 76 2.11 23.12 -5.77
N THR A 77 2.40 23.32 -7.05
CA THR A 77 1.90 24.41 -7.92
C THR A 77 0.95 23.88 -9.01
N ILE A 78 0.12 22.91 -8.66
CA ILE A 78 -0.72 22.14 -9.59
C ILE A 78 -1.77 23.03 -10.28
N ASP A 79 -1.67 23.12 -11.60
CA ASP A 79 -2.58 23.88 -12.44
C ASP A 79 -3.76 23.03 -12.96
N SER A 80 -4.97 23.59 -12.82
CA SER A 80 -6.21 22.97 -13.29
C SER A 80 -6.36 22.93 -14.81
N LEU A 81 -5.80 23.91 -15.53
CA LEU A 81 -5.86 23.95 -16.99
C LEU A 81 -5.03 22.82 -17.60
N LEU A 82 -3.76 22.70 -17.19
CA LEU A 82 -2.87 21.61 -17.61
C LEU A 82 -3.47 20.21 -17.34
N MET A 83 -4.13 20.03 -16.19
CA MET A 83 -4.83 18.77 -15.89
C MET A 83 -5.99 18.48 -16.87
N GLY A 84 -6.70 19.52 -17.31
CA GLY A 84 -7.77 19.42 -18.31
C GLY A 84 -7.24 18.98 -19.67
N GLU A 85 -6.20 19.65 -20.16
CA GLU A 85 -5.54 19.34 -21.43
C GLU A 85 -4.96 17.92 -21.45
N LEU A 86 -4.31 17.49 -20.36
CA LEU A 86 -3.79 16.13 -20.25
C LEU A 86 -4.91 15.09 -20.29
N LYS A 87 -6.05 15.36 -19.63
CA LYS A 87 -7.19 14.45 -19.66
C LYS A 87 -7.73 14.26 -21.08
N GLU A 88 -7.75 15.32 -21.90
CA GLU A 88 -8.13 15.25 -23.31
C GLU A 88 -7.10 14.46 -24.13
N LEU A 89 -5.81 14.77 -23.97
CA LEU A 89 -4.72 14.04 -24.64
C LEU A 89 -4.73 12.53 -24.35
N ALA A 90 -5.16 12.13 -23.15
CA ALA A 90 -5.28 10.72 -22.77
C ALA A 90 -6.27 9.93 -23.63
N GLU A 91 -7.30 10.59 -24.18
CA GLU A 91 -8.27 9.93 -25.06
C GLU A 91 -7.73 9.73 -26.48
N HIS A 92 -6.75 10.54 -26.90
CA HIS A 92 -6.13 10.48 -28.23
C HIS A 92 -4.73 9.85 -28.24
N SER A 93 -4.20 9.44 -27.08
CA SER A 93 -2.85 8.88 -26.95
C SER A 93 -2.87 7.50 -26.28
N PRO A 94 -3.28 6.40 -26.97
CA PRO A 94 -3.52 5.10 -26.35
C PRO A 94 -2.35 4.53 -25.53
N VAL A 95 -1.11 4.72 -26.01
CA VAL A 95 0.10 4.27 -25.31
C VAL A 95 0.34 5.07 -24.03
N TRP A 96 0.16 6.39 -24.08
CA TRP A 96 0.37 7.32 -22.96
C TRP A 96 -0.81 7.38 -22.00
N LYS A 97 -1.99 6.89 -22.38
CA LYS A 97 -3.23 7.00 -21.60
C LYS A 97 -3.05 6.56 -20.15
N GLY A 98 -2.39 5.42 -19.95
CA GLY A 98 -2.06 4.91 -18.62
C GLY A 98 -1.17 5.85 -17.81
N GLU A 99 -0.12 6.38 -18.45
CA GLU A 99 0.84 7.30 -17.84
C GLU A 99 0.20 8.63 -17.44
N ILE A 100 -0.58 9.21 -18.35
CA ILE A 100 -1.28 10.47 -18.12
C ILE A 100 -2.22 10.34 -16.92
N TYR A 101 -3.06 9.30 -16.91
CA TYR A 101 -3.99 9.07 -15.80
C TYR A 101 -3.25 8.78 -14.49
N PHE A 102 -2.08 8.14 -14.54
CA PHE A 102 -1.27 7.92 -13.35
C PHE A 102 -0.80 9.24 -12.74
N VAL A 103 -0.26 10.16 -13.54
CA VAL A 103 0.21 11.47 -13.06
C VAL A 103 -0.96 12.36 -12.62
N LEU A 104 -2.09 12.34 -13.33
CA LEU A 104 -3.33 13.01 -12.91
C LEU A 104 -3.83 12.51 -11.55
N GLY A 105 -3.72 11.20 -11.30
CA GLY A 105 -3.99 10.60 -9.99
C GLY A 105 -3.13 11.22 -8.89
N TYR A 106 -1.80 11.25 -9.08
CA TYR A 106 -0.88 11.88 -8.12
C TYR A 106 -1.17 13.36 -7.89
N ALA A 107 -1.50 14.12 -8.94
CA ALA A 107 -1.90 15.52 -8.79
C ALA A 107 -3.13 15.67 -7.89
N LYS A 108 -4.16 14.82 -8.07
CA LYS A 108 -5.35 14.84 -7.21
C LYS A 108 -5.07 14.34 -5.79
N THR A 109 -4.15 13.40 -5.59
CA THR A 109 -3.67 13.00 -4.27
C THR A 109 -3.03 14.17 -3.53
N LYS A 110 -2.17 14.96 -4.20
CA LYS A 110 -1.57 16.17 -3.60
C LYS A 110 -2.61 17.22 -3.20
N LEU A 111 -3.68 17.35 -3.98
CA LEU A 111 -4.82 18.21 -3.68
C LEU A 111 -5.85 17.57 -2.72
N GLN A 112 -5.55 16.39 -2.17
CA GLN A 112 -6.42 15.61 -1.26
C GLN A 112 -7.83 15.35 -1.83
N LYS A 113 -7.95 15.23 -3.15
CA LYS A 113 -9.21 14.89 -3.83
C LYS A 113 -9.27 13.37 -4.09
N TRP A 114 -9.43 12.60 -3.01
CA TRP A 114 -9.30 11.14 -2.99
C TRP A 114 -10.18 10.42 -4.01
N GLU A 115 -11.46 10.79 -4.14
CA GLU A 115 -12.38 10.17 -5.12
C GLU A 115 -11.94 10.37 -6.58
N LYS A 116 -11.52 11.59 -6.91
CA LYS A 116 -11.02 11.92 -8.25
C LYS A 116 -9.69 11.22 -8.52
N SER A 117 -8.82 11.15 -7.50
CA SER A 117 -7.55 10.43 -7.57
C SER A 117 -7.76 8.94 -7.83
N LYS A 118 -8.64 8.30 -7.05
CA LYS A 118 -9.06 6.89 -7.22
C LYS A 118 -9.56 6.61 -8.63
N ALA A 119 -10.45 7.46 -9.16
CA ALA A 119 -10.97 7.31 -10.50
C ALA A 119 -9.87 7.35 -11.58
N PHE A 120 -8.90 8.27 -11.44
CA PHE A 120 -7.75 8.32 -12.36
C PHE A 120 -6.83 7.10 -12.22
N PHE A 121 -6.51 6.67 -11.00
CA PHE A 121 -5.68 5.47 -10.81
C PHE A 121 -6.34 4.19 -11.34
N LYS A 122 -7.69 4.07 -11.25
CA LYS A 122 -8.42 2.96 -11.89
C LYS A 122 -8.24 2.96 -13.41
N LYS A 123 -8.36 4.13 -14.06
CA LYS A 123 -8.12 4.27 -15.50
C LYS A 123 -6.67 3.98 -15.87
N ALA A 124 -5.72 4.46 -15.06
CA ALA A 124 -4.30 4.20 -15.24
C ALA A 124 -4.01 2.69 -15.18
N CYS A 125 -4.50 2.01 -14.15
CA CYS A 125 -4.35 0.57 -13.96
C CYS A 125 -4.83 -0.20 -15.20
N ALA A 126 -6.09 0.00 -15.61
CA ALA A 126 -6.66 -0.70 -16.78
C ALA A 126 -5.87 -0.45 -18.07
N SER A 127 -5.44 0.79 -18.32
CA SER A 127 -4.68 1.11 -19.53
C SER A 127 -3.25 0.57 -19.49
N LEU A 128 -2.57 0.62 -18.35
CA LEU A 128 -1.21 0.10 -18.18
C LEU A 128 -1.18 -1.43 -18.31
N GLU A 129 -2.17 -2.12 -17.76
CA GLU A 129 -2.33 -3.58 -17.93
C GLU A 129 -2.51 -3.95 -19.39
N LYS A 130 -3.41 -3.25 -20.10
CA LYS A 130 -3.67 -3.48 -21.51
C LYS A 130 -2.39 -3.31 -22.35
N ASN A 131 -1.56 -2.32 -22.00
CA ASN A 131 -0.33 -2.03 -22.71
C ASN A 131 0.86 -2.89 -22.27
N GLY A 132 0.72 -3.72 -21.24
CA GLY A 132 1.78 -4.61 -20.75
C GLY A 132 2.71 -4.03 -19.67
N ALA A 133 2.47 -2.81 -19.20
CA ALA A 133 3.20 -2.18 -18.09
C ALA A 133 2.69 -2.68 -16.72
N LYS A 134 2.93 -3.97 -16.45
CA LYS A 134 2.34 -4.71 -15.31
C LYS A 134 2.81 -4.22 -13.94
N ARG A 135 4.07 -3.78 -13.81
CA ARG A 135 4.60 -3.27 -12.53
C ARG A 135 3.98 -1.93 -12.19
N LYS A 136 3.94 -1.01 -13.16
CA LYS A 136 3.30 0.30 -12.95
C LYS A 136 1.78 0.19 -12.79
N ALA A 137 1.14 -0.76 -13.45
CA ALA A 137 -0.26 -1.09 -13.19
C ALA A 137 -0.50 -1.57 -11.75
N SER A 138 0.40 -2.36 -11.19
CA SER A 138 0.32 -2.80 -9.79
C SER A 138 0.48 -1.63 -8.82
N LEU A 139 1.40 -0.70 -9.11
CA LEU A 139 1.54 0.55 -8.36
C LEU A 139 0.29 1.45 -8.48
N ALA A 140 -0.31 1.54 -9.67
CA ALA A 140 -1.56 2.26 -9.86
C ALA A 140 -2.69 1.64 -9.03
N PHE A 141 -2.80 0.30 -8.99
CA PHE A 141 -3.77 -0.40 -8.17
C PHE A 141 -3.52 -0.19 -6.67
N GLN A 142 -2.27 -0.19 -6.23
CA GLN A 142 -1.92 0.17 -4.85
C GLN A 142 -2.45 1.57 -4.50
N ASN A 143 -2.30 2.54 -5.40
CA ASN A 143 -2.82 3.88 -5.18
C ASN A 143 -4.35 3.94 -5.17
N VAL A 144 -5.06 3.04 -5.86
CA VAL A 144 -6.51 2.86 -5.72
C VAL A 144 -6.85 2.43 -4.30
N VAL A 145 -6.17 1.40 -3.78
CA VAL A 145 -6.38 0.89 -2.40
C VAL A 145 -6.09 1.97 -1.36
N ASN A 146 -5.01 2.73 -1.54
CA ASN A 146 -4.69 3.86 -0.65
C ASN A 146 -5.76 4.96 -0.71
N CYS A 147 -6.27 5.32 -1.89
CA CYS A 147 -7.37 6.29 -1.96
C CYS A 147 -8.63 5.75 -1.27
N ASP A 148 -8.89 4.45 -1.42
CA ASP A 148 -10.03 3.80 -0.76
C ASP A 148 -9.94 3.84 0.76
N SER A 149 -8.74 3.71 1.34
CA SER A 149 -8.59 3.84 2.80
C SER A 149 -8.80 5.27 3.30
N TYR A 150 -8.53 6.30 2.49
CA TYR A 150 -8.88 7.69 2.85
C TYR A 150 -10.38 7.99 2.69
N ILE A 151 -11.03 7.42 1.68
CA ILE A 151 -12.48 7.61 1.44
C ILE A 151 -13.30 6.82 2.46
N HIS A 152 -12.84 5.63 2.81
CA HIS A 152 -13.50 4.70 3.71
C HIS A 152 -12.54 4.21 4.81
N PRO A 153 -12.15 5.07 5.77
CA PRO A 153 -11.15 4.74 6.81
C PRO A 153 -11.57 3.58 7.72
N HIS A 154 -12.87 3.28 7.75
CA HIS A 154 -13.43 2.18 8.50
C HIS A 154 -13.42 0.85 7.75
N LYS A 155 -13.27 0.88 6.43
CA LYS A 155 -13.29 -0.33 5.61
C LYS A 155 -11.95 -1.06 5.76
N LYS A 156 -12.04 -2.36 6.05
CA LYS A 156 -10.88 -3.26 6.01
C LYS A 156 -10.53 -3.56 4.56
N MET A 157 -9.24 -3.51 4.24
CA MET A 157 -8.71 -3.73 2.89
C MET A 157 -7.99 -5.08 2.76
N ILE A 158 -8.28 -6.05 3.63
CA ILE A 158 -7.56 -7.32 3.71
C ILE A 158 -7.62 -8.06 2.36
N ALA A 159 -8.81 -8.20 1.77
CA ALA A 159 -8.99 -8.90 0.51
C ALA A 159 -8.26 -8.18 -0.64
N GLU A 160 -8.40 -6.85 -0.75
CA GLU A 160 -7.73 -6.08 -1.80
C GLU A 160 -6.21 -6.11 -1.68
N LEU A 161 -5.67 -6.08 -0.46
CA LEU A 161 -4.23 -6.15 -0.24
C LEU A 161 -3.66 -7.53 -0.54
N HIS A 162 -4.39 -8.62 -0.23
CA HIS A 162 -4.01 -9.97 -0.65
C HIS A 162 -3.95 -10.10 -2.18
N TYR A 163 -4.99 -9.59 -2.85
CA TYR A 163 -5.03 -9.56 -4.31
C TYR A 163 -3.87 -8.73 -4.88
N LEU A 164 -3.61 -7.54 -4.33
CA LEU A 164 -2.50 -6.68 -4.74
C LEU A 164 -1.15 -7.37 -4.55
N ALA A 165 -0.89 -8.01 -3.41
CA ALA A 165 0.36 -8.70 -3.14
C ALA A 165 0.62 -9.81 -4.18
N LYS A 166 -0.38 -10.65 -4.44
CA LYS A 166 -0.30 -11.73 -5.46
C LYS A 166 -0.07 -11.17 -6.86
N LYS A 167 -0.80 -10.10 -7.22
CA LYS A 167 -0.68 -9.42 -8.52
C LYS A 167 0.70 -8.81 -8.70
N ALA A 168 1.18 -8.06 -7.71
CA ALA A 168 2.48 -7.40 -7.72
C ALA A 168 3.63 -8.40 -7.79
N HIS A 169 3.56 -9.50 -7.03
CA HIS A 169 4.54 -10.59 -7.11
C HIS A 169 4.62 -11.18 -8.53
N LYS A 170 3.48 -11.54 -9.14
CA LYS A 170 3.42 -12.06 -10.51
C LYS A 170 3.99 -11.07 -11.54
N ALA A 171 3.81 -9.77 -11.30
CA ALA A 171 4.35 -8.71 -12.14
C ALA A 171 5.84 -8.41 -11.86
N ARG A 172 6.46 -9.05 -10.86
CA ARG A 172 7.81 -8.72 -10.35
C ARG A 172 7.93 -7.28 -9.81
N ALA A 173 6.82 -6.71 -9.36
CA ALA A 173 6.78 -5.41 -8.67
C ALA A 173 7.02 -5.62 -7.16
N TYR A 174 8.22 -6.07 -6.79
CA TYR A 174 8.51 -6.54 -5.44
C TYR A 174 8.31 -5.48 -4.36
N SER A 175 8.70 -4.23 -4.59
CA SER A 175 8.46 -3.13 -3.64
C SER A 175 6.96 -2.87 -3.42
N VAL A 176 6.12 -3.07 -4.43
CA VAL A 176 4.66 -2.96 -4.31
C VAL A 176 4.08 -4.14 -3.52
N ALA A 177 4.59 -5.36 -3.75
CA ALA A 177 4.20 -6.54 -2.98
C ALA A 177 4.57 -6.37 -1.49
N GLY A 178 5.79 -5.90 -1.20
CA GLY A 178 6.22 -5.62 0.17
C GLY A 178 5.35 -4.57 0.86
N LEU A 179 4.97 -3.48 0.17
CA LEU A 179 4.04 -2.50 0.72
C LEU A 179 2.64 -3.08 0.98
N ALA A 180 2.15 -3.96 0.11
CA ALA A 180 0.89 -4.64 0.31
C ALA A 180 0.92 -5.53 1.57
N TYR A 181 2.01 -6.27 1.78
CA TYR A 181 2.21 -7.08 2.99
C TYR A 181 2.38 -6.23 4.25
N LEU A 182 3.07 -5.09 4.17
CA LEU A 182 3.17 -4.15 5.29
C LEU A 182 1.78 -3.61 5.69
N ASN A 183 0.94 -3.29 4.71
CA ASN A 183 -0.42 -2.86 4.96
C ASN A 183 -1.30 -4.02 5.49
N LEU A 184 -1.12 -5.26 5.01
CA LEU A 184 -1.79 -6.44 5.59
C LEU A 184 -1.41 -6.62 7.04
N SER A 185 -0.13 -6.50 7.37
CA SER A 185 0.35 -6.53 8.75
C SER A 185 -0.42 -5.54 9.62
N ARG A 186 -0.61 -4.31 9.14
CA ARG A 186 -1.40 -3.31 9.86
C ARG A 186 -2.88 -3.68 9.97
N GLU A 187 -3.52 -4.18 8.92
CA GLU A 187 -4.94 -4.58 8.96
C GLU A 187 -5.19 -5.72 9.96
N TYR A 188 -4.31 -6.73 9.99
CA TYR A 188 -4.38 -7.82 10.96
C TYR A 188 -4.10 -7.35 12.39
N GLN A 189 -3.17 -6.41 12.56
CA GLN A 189 -2.93 -5.77 13.85
C GLN A 189 -4.19 -5.04 14.36
N LEU A 190 -4.90 -4.32 13.49
CA LEU A 190 -6.10 -3.57 13.84
C LEU A 190 -7.26 -4.47 14.32
N ILE A 191 -7.23 -5.76 14.02
CA ILE A 191 -8.20 -6.77 14.49
C ILE A 191 -7.63 -7.70 15.57
N ASN A 192 -6.47 -7.35 16.15
CA ASN A 192 -5.75 -8.13 17.18
C ASN A 192 -5.36 -9.55 16.75
N ALA A 193 -5.13 -9.77 15.44
CA ALA A 193 -4.55 -10.98 14.88
C ALA A 193 -3.02 -10.86 14.84
N VAL A 194 -2.37 -10.87 16.00
CA VAL A 194 -0.96 -10.47 16.12
C VAL A 194 -0.02 -11.46 15.41
N GLN A 195 -0.33 -12.76 15.38
CA GLN A 195 0.56 -13.73 14.69
C GLN A 195 0.48 -13.57 13.17
N SER A 196 -0.72 -13.40 12.61
CA SER A 196 -0.92 -13.04 11.21
C SER A 196 -0.25 -11.70 10.88
N ALA A 197 -0.37 -10.70 11.76
CA ALA A 197 0.28 -9.41 11.58
C ALA A 197 1.81 -9.54 11.51
N LEU A 198 2.42 -10.33 12.39
CA LEU A 198 3.86 -10.63 12.38
C LEU A 198 4.27 -11.38 11.12
N LYS A 199 3.51 -12.43 10.73
CA LYS A 199 3.74 -13.20 9.50
C LYS A 199 3.83 -12.28 8.28
N TYR A 200 2.84 -11.41 8.07
CA TYR A 200 2.86 -10.49 6.93
C TYR A 200 3.92 -9.39 7.08
N CYS A 201 4.31 -9.02 8.30
CA CYS A 201 5.43 -8.10 8.51
C CYS A 201 6.75 -8.72 8.04
N TYR A 202 7.03 -9.98 8.38
CA TYR A 202 8.22 -10.68 7.89
C TYR A 202 8.22 -10.85 6.37
N MET A 203 7.07 -11.21 5.79
CA MET A 203 6.95 -11.25 4.33
C MET A 203 7.24 -9.87 3.72
N ALA A 204 6.72 -8.78 4.29
CA ALA A 204 7.00 -7.43 3.81
C ALA A 204 8.49 -7.11 3.84
N GLU A 205 9.19 -7.46 4.93
CA GLU A 205 10.64 -7.28 5.05
C GLU A 205 11.40 -8.04 3.96
N GLU A 206 11.09 -9.31 3.71
CA GLU A 206 11.74 -10.14 2.66
C GLU A 206 11.68 -9.46 1.28
N TYR A 207 10.52 -8.90 0.90
CA TYR A 207 10.40 -8.14 -0.36
C TYR A 207 11.15 -6.81 -0.35
N MET A 208 11.35 -6.22 0.83
CA MET A 208 11.99 -4.92 1.03
C MET A 208 13.50 -5.01 1.26
N GLU A 209 14.08 -6.19 1.47
CA GLU A 209 15.53 -6.37 1.70
C GLU A 209 16.36 -5.78 0.55
N LYS A 210 15.91 -5.94 -0.70
CA LYS A 210 16.58 -5.36 -1.87
C LYS A 210 16.53 -3.83 -1.91
N ASN A 211 15.66 -3.23 -1.10
CA ASN A 211 15.50 -1.79 -0.94
C ASN A 211 15.95 -1.34 0.48
N ALA A 212 16.93 -2.04 1.08
CA ALA A 212 17.49 -1.66 2.37
C ALA A 212 17.94 -0.19 2.37
N GLY A 213 17.68 0.51 3.48
CA GLY A 213 17.95 1.94 3.60
C GLY A 213 16.83 2.87 3.11
N THR A 214 15.80 2.34 2.44
CA THR A 214 14.62 3.13 2.08
C THR A 214 13.68 3.36 3.27
N LEU A 215 12.85 4.39 3.18
CA LEU A 215 11.84 4.68 4.20
C LEU A 215 10.89 3.49 4.44
N GLN A 216 10.48 2.81 3.36
CA GLN A 216 9.57 1.68 3.40
C GLN A 216 10.18 0.48 4.14
N TYR A 217 11.48 0.22 3.91
CA TYR A 217 12.22 -0.81 4.64
C TYR A 217 12.21 -0.54 6.15
N TYR A 218 12.54 0.68 6.57
CA TYR A 218 12.53 1.03 7.98
C TYR A 218 11.13 1.04 8.61
N PHE A 219 10.08 1.37 7.85
CA PHE A 219 8.71 1.23 8.34
C PHE A 219 8.30 -0.22 8.59
N CYS A 220 8.84 -1.20 7.84
CA CYS A 220 8.61 -2.61 8.15
C CYS A 220 9.19 -2.97 9.52
N LYS A 221 10.43 -2.56 9.80
CA LYS A 221 11.07 -2.77 11.10
C LYS A 221 10.32 -2.05 12.23
N ALA A 222 9.88 -0.82 12.00
CA ALA A 222 9.12 -0.07 12.99
C ALA A 222 7.74 -0.71 13.27
N GLN A 223 7.10 -1.29 12.24
CA GLN A 223 5.88 -2.10 12.40
C GLN A 223 6.15 -3.36 13.23
N ARG A 224 7.23 -4.09 12.94
CA ARG A 224 7.61 -5.29 13.70
C ARG A 224 7.91 -4.98 15.16
N CYS A 225 8.62 -3.87 15.43
CA CYS A 225 8.86 -3.39 16.79
C CYS A 225 7.55 -3.17 17.53
N HIS A 226 6.57 -2.51 16.90
CA HIS A 226 5.24 -2.32 17.48
C HIS A 226 4.53 -3.65 17.79
N LEU A 227 4.59 -4.61 16.88
CA LEU A 227 3.99 -5.93 17.09
C LEU A 227 4.67 -6.72 18.21
N TYR A 228 5.99 -6.59 18.38
CA TYR A 228 6.69 -7.15 19.52
C TYR A 228 6.22 -6.55 20.84
N ILE A 229 5.99 -5.23 20.91
CA ILE A 229 5.38 -4.57 22.08
C ILE A 229 4.01 -5.17 22.38
N GLU A 230 3.10 -5.26 21.39
CA GLU A 230 1.75 -5.80 21.59
C GLU A 230 1.70 -7.30 21.92
N SER A 231 2.75 -8.04 21.57
CA SER A 231 2.91 -9.46 21.89
C SER A 231 3.72 -9.73 23.16
N ASP A 232 4.03 -8.69 23.95
CA ASP A 232 4.80 -8.77 25.20
C ASP A 232 6.24 -9.30 25.01
N ARG A 233 6.77 -9.21 23.78
CA ARG A 233 8.14 -9.58 23.39
C ARG A 233 9.10 -8.40 23.56
N ILE A 234 9.17 -7.89 24.79
CA ILE A 234 9.80 -6.58 25.08
C ILE A 234 11.30 -6.56 24.71
N GLN A 235 12.06 -7.60 25.05
CA GLN A 235 13.50 -7.66 24.72
C GLN A 235 13.77 -7.51 23.22
N GLU A 236 12.94 -8.13 22.40
CA GLU A 236 13.06 -8.11 20.94
C GLU A 236 12.59 -6.77 20.37
N ALA A 237 11.58 -6.16 21.00
CA ALA A 237 11.16 -4.79 20.68
C ALA A 237 12.28 -3.78 20.97
N GLU A 238 12.96 -3.91 22.11
CA GLU A 238 14.06 -3.01 22.51
C GLU A 238 15.27 -3.13 21.59
N ALA A 239 15.69 -4.36 21.27
CA ALA A 239 16.78 -4.58 20.32
C ALA A 239 16.50 -3.93 18.95
N LEU A 240 15.27 -4.07 18.45
CA LEU A 240 14.87 -3.47 17.17
C LEU A 240 14.71 -1.95 17.26
N TYR A 241 14.25 -1.44 18.40
CA TYR A 241 14.18 0.00 18.67
C TYR A 241 15.58 0.63 18.64
N ASP A 242 16.57 0.01 19.27
CA ASP A 242 17.95 0.48 19.28
C ASP A 242 18.61 0.43 17.90
N GLU A 243 18.29 -0.59 17.09
CA GLU A 243 18.70 -0.62 15.69
C GLU A 243 18.15 0.58 14.91
N LEU A 244 16.85 0.86 15.07
CA LEU A 244 16.16 1.93 14.36
C LEU A 244 16.64 3.34 14.75
N LYS A 245 17.14 3.54 15.99
CA LYS A 245 17.69 4.83 16.45
C LYS A 245 18.81 5.35 15.55
N LEU A 246 19.55 4.47 14.90
CA LEU A 246 20.65 4.83 14.01
C LEU A 246 20.16 5.45 12.68
N CYS A 247 18.87 5.27 12.34
CA CYS A 247 18.29 5.80 11.13
C CYS A 247 18.20 7.34 11.15
N GLN A 248 18.68 7.98 10.07
CA GLN A 248 18.67 9.44 9.96
C GLN A 248 17.38 10.01 9.35
N LEU A 249 16.49 9.16 8.82
CA LEU A 249 15.24 9.58 8.20
C LEU A 249 14.28 10.17 9.25
N GLN A 250 13.78 11.38 8.99
CA GLN A 250 12.96 12.11 9.95
C GLN A 250 11.65 11.39 10.27
N GLU A 251 11.03 10.76 9.28
CA GLU A 251 9.81 9.99 9.45
C GLU A 251 9.99 8.79 10.38
N ILE A 252 11.18 8.18 10.37
CA ILE A 252 11.53 7.07 11.27
C ILE A 252 11.82 7.58 12.67
N LYS A 253 12.51 8.72 12.81
CA LYS A 253 12.68 9.39 14.11
C LYS A 253 11.34 9.72 14.75
N ASN A 254 10.38 10.22 13.97
CA ASN A 254 9.02 10.50 14.46
C ASN A 254 8.29 9.21 14.89
N ALA A 255 8.43 8.13 14.11
CA ALA A 255 7.87 6.83 14.48
C ALA A 255 8.49 6.26 15.77
N LEU A 256 9.79 6.48 16.00
CA LEU A 256 10.47 6.02 17.22
C LEU A 256 9.93 6.69 18.47
N LEU A 257 9.58 7.98 18.41
CA LEU A 257 8.94 8.66 19.54
C LEU A 257 7.61 8.00 19.92
N VAL A 258 6.85 7.51 18.94
CA VAL A 258 5.62 6.73 19.19
C VAL A 258 5.95 5.37 19.81
N LEU A 259 6.95 4.66 19.28
CA LEU A 259 7.38 3.36 19.82
C LEU A 259 7.91 3.48 21.25
N GLU A 260 8.66 4.55 21.55
CA GLU A 260 9.17 4.83 22.89
C GLU A 260 8.03 5.13 23.87
N ASN A 261 7.05 5.92 23.43
CA ASN A 261 5.84 6.14 24.20
C ASN A 261 5.08 4.83 24.48
N LEU A 262 5.07 3.88 23.56
CA LEU A 262 4.42 2.57 23.76
C LEU A 262 5.24 1.62 24.65
N LEU A 263 6.58 1.69 24.61
CA LEU A 263 7.47 0.87 25.42
C LEU A 263 7.58 1.36 26.88
N ARG A 264 7.67 2.68 27.07
CA ARG A 264 8.14 3.30 28.33
C ARG A 264 7.26 4.44 28.81
N ASP A 265 6.11 4.68 28.17
CA ASP A 265 5.21 5.78 28.48
C ASP A 265 5.81 7.20 28.36
N THR A 266 6.93 7.35 27.65
CA THR A 266 7.55 8.66 27.38
C THR A 266 6.61 9.58 26.59
N PRO A 267 6.31 10.81 27.04
CA PRO A 267 5.41 11.72 26.34
C PRO A 267 5.86 12.04 24.90
N ILE A 268 4.90 12.12 23.98
CA ILE A 268 5.15 12.55 22.60
C ILE A 268 5.00 14.09 22.54
N PRO A 269 5.92 14.82 21.91
CA PRO A 269 5.79 16.27 21.77
C PRO A 269 4.52 16.67 21.02
N GLU A 270 3.76 17.64 21.54
CA GLU A 270 2.45 18.05 21.00
C GLU A 270 2.53 18.57 19.56
N GLN A 271 3.60 19.29 19.22
CA GLN A 271 3.83 19.84 17.88
C GLN A 271 4.34 18.80 16.85
N LEU A 272 4.53 17.53 17.24
CA LEU A 272 5.07 16.52 16.34
C LEU A 272 4.05 16.15 15.25
N LYS A 273 4.41 16.39 13.99
CA LYS A 273 3.60 15.96 12.84
C LYS A 273 3.81 14.48 12.57
N LEU A 274 2.84 13.67 12.96
CA LEU A 274 2.79 12.23 12.68
C LEU A 274 2.05 11.94 11.37
N SER A 275 2.44 10.87 10.69
CA SER A 275 1.61 10.31 9.63
C SER A 275 0.32 9.75 10.22
N PRO A 276 -0.80 9.66 9.45
CA PRO A 276 -2.06 9.11 9.95
C PRO A 276 -1.93 7.74 10.63
N THR A 277 -1.10 6.85 10.10
CA THR A 277 -0.88 5.50 10.66
C THR A 277 -0.20 5.52 12.03
N TRP A 278 0.65 6.50 12.30
CA TRP A 278 1.35 6.65 13.57
C TRP A 278 0.49 7.40 14.59
N GLN A 279 -0.27 8.39 14.13
CA GLN A 279 -1.28 9.07 14.95
C GLN A 279 -2.32 8.07 15.49
N ASP A 280 -2.86 7.20 14.62
CA ASP A 280 -3.83 6.16 15.02
C ASP A 280 -3.27 5.18 16.08
N ARG A 281 -1.94 5.01 16.20
CA ARG A 281 -1.35 4.19 17.27
C ARG A 281 -1.33 4.91 18.61
N VAL A 282 -1.02 6.20 18.59
CA VAL A 282 -1.09 7.07 19.78
C VAL A 282 -2.52 7.13 20.28
N ASP A 283 -3.49 7.37 19.40
CA ASP A 283 -4.91 7.48 19.73
C ASP A 283 -5.48 6.17 20.29
N ARG A 284 -4.90 5.02 19.90
CA ARG A 284 -5.29 3.68 20.39
C ARG A 284 -4.57 3.26 21.66
N LYS A 285 -3.60 4.02 22.14
CA LYS A 285 -2.87 3.69 23.36
C LYS A 285 -3.86 3.58 24.52
N GLY A 286 -3.88 2.43 25.19
CA GLY A 286 -4.83 2.12 26.26
C GLY A 286 -6.12 1.42 25.80
N ALA A 287 -6.63 1.71 24.60
CA ALA A 287 -7.81 1.03 24.04
C ALA A 287 -7.55 -0.47 23.68
N GLY A 288 -6.30 -0.92 23.76
CA GLY A 288 -5.86 -2.29 23.48
C GLY A 288 -5.67 -3.19 24.71
N LYS A 289 -5.58 -2.65 25.94
CA LYS A 289 -5.34 -3.48 27.14
C LYS A 289 -6.51 -4.41 27.47
N ASP A 290 -7.72 -4.02 27.09
CA ASP A 290 -8.95 -4.82 27.28
C ASP A 290 -9.43 -5.56 26.01
N LYS A 291 -8.67 -5.52 24.91
CA LYS A 291 -9.08 -6.16 23.65
C LYS A 291 -8.68 -7.63 23.63
N VAL A 292 -9.69 -8.49 23.45
CA VAL A 292 -9.53 -9.94 23.38
C VAL A 292 -8.67 -10.32 22.16
N LYS A 293 -7.43 -10.78 22.40
CA LYS A 293 -6.53 -11.31 21.37
C LYS A 293 -7.17 -12.49 20.63
N LEU A 294 -6.88 -12.64 19.34
CA LEU A 294 -7.30 -13.81 18.58
C LEU A 294 -6.41 -15.02 18.89
N GLY A 295 -7.01 -16.20 18.96
CA GLY A 295 -6.30 -17.46 19.14
C GLY A 295 -5.75 -17.99 17.81
N LYS A 296 -4.79 -18.92 17.86
CA LYS A 296 -4.15 -19.50 16.66
C LYS A 296 -5.14 -20.05 15.64
N LEU A 297 -6.18 -20.76 16.07
CA LEU A 297 -7.22 -21.29 15.18
C LEU A 297 -8.11 -20.20 14.60
N GLU A 298 -8.36 -19.13 15.35
CA GLU A 298 -9.16 -17.98 14.90
C GLU A 298 -8.41 -17.22 13.79
N GLU A 299 -7.11 -17.01 13.97
CA GLU A 299 -6.25 -16.40 12.95
C GLU A 299 -6.11 -17.30 11.72
N LYS A 300 -5.86 -18.61 11.89
CA LYS A 300 -5.78 -19.57 10.77
C LYS A 300 -7.07 -19.62 9.95
N PHE A 301 -8.24 -19.54 10.61
CA PHE A 301 -9.53 -19.44 9.92
C PHE A 301 -9.60 -18.17 9.06
N LEU A 302 -9.29 -17.00 9.63
CA LEU A 302 -9.35 -15.73 8.91
C LEU A 302 -8.39 -15.72 7.71
N GLU A 303 -7.16 -16.19 7.89
CA GLU A 303 -6.17 -16.31 6.80
C GLU A 303 -6.61 -17.22 5.66
N TYR A 304 -7.48 -18.20 5.93
CA TYR A 304 -7.93 -19.13 4.92
C TYR A 304 -9.10 -18.57 4.10
N ILE A 305 -10.07 -17.96 4.77
CA ILE A 305 -11.27 -17.38 4.11
C ILE A 305 -11.03 -16.00 3.50
N CYS A 306 -9.90 -15.35 3.80
CA CYS A 306 -9.55 -14.05 3.20
C CYS A 306 -8.98 -14.17 1.79
N GLN A 307 -8.56 -15.36 1.39
CA GLN A 307 -7.93 -15.59 0.08
C GLN A 307 -8.96 -15.73 -1.03
N GLU A 308 -10.06 -16.41 -0.73
CA GLU A 308 -11.23 -16.58 -1.57
C GLU A 308 -12.41 -17.09 -0.72
N PRO A 309 -13.66 -16.94 -1.18
CA PRO A 309 -14.81 -17.54 -0.51
C PRO A 309 -14.63 -19.06 -0.38
N ARG A 310 -14.88 -19.60 0.81
CA ARG A 310 -14.67 -21.03 1.12
C ARG A 310 -15.93 -21.73 1.57
N GLU A 311 -16.11 -22.97 1.14
CA GLU A 311 -17.14 -23.82 1.69
C GLU A 311 -16.77 -24.30 3.09
N LYS A 312 -17.79 -24.69 3.84
CA LYS A 312 -17.63 -25.19 5.21
C LYS A 312 -16.73 -26.42 5.30
N PHE A 313 -16.84 -27.32 4.32
CA PHE A 313 -16.08 -28.58 4.29
C PHE A 313 -14.58 -28.30 4.15
N ASP A 314 -14.19 -27.46 3.18
CA ASP A 314 -12.80 -27.04 2.97
C ASP A 314 -12.20 -26.39 4.22
N ILE A 315 -12.99 -25.57 4.92
CA ILE A 315 -12.56 -24.92 6.15
C ILE A 315 -12.30 -25.96 7.25
N ILE A 316 -13.19 -26.95 7.40
CA ILE A 316 -13.03 -28.01 8.39
C ILE A 316 -11.76 -28.81 8.12
N GLU A 317 -11.57 -29.25 6.87
CA GLU A 317 -10.38 -30.00 6.46
C GLU A 317 -9.10 -29.19 6.73
N GLN A 318 -9.09 -27.92 6.33
CA GLN A 318 -7.92 -27.05 6.52
C GLN A 318 -7.60 -26.80 8.00
N LEU A 319 -8.61 -26.66 8.87
CA LEU A 319 -8.40 -26.31 10.28
C LEU A 319 -8.17 -27.53 11.18
N TYR A 320 -8.89 -28.62 10.94
CA TYR A 320 -8.95 -29.78 11.84
C TYR A 320 -8.45 -31.08 11.20
N GLY A 321 -8.31 -31.13 9.87
CA GLY A 321 -7.97 -32.35 9.13
C GLY A 321 -9.11 -33.38 9.16
N ASN A 322 -8.80 -34.61 8.71
CA ASN A 322 -9.78 -35.67 8.49
C ASN A 322 -9.77 -36.74 9.61
N LEU A 323 -9.20 -36.42 10.77
CA LEU A 323 -9.02 -37.36 11.88
C LEU A 323 -10.23 -37.42 12.83
N LEU A 324 -11.12 -36.43 12.77
CA LEU A 324 -12.28 -36.32 13.65
C LEU A 324 -13.56 -36.43 12.84
N ASP A 325 -14.60 -36.92 13.49
CA ASP A 325 -15.93 -37.02 12.89
C ASP A 325 -16.47 -35.63 12.48
N TYR A 326 -17.24 -35.60 11.39
CA TYR A 326 -17.75 -34.37 10.78
C TYR A 326 -18.65 -33.59 11.74
N GLU A 327 -19.52 -34.27 12.49
CA GLU A 327 -20.40 -33.58 13.44
C GLU A 327 -19.61 -32.86 14.55
N VAL A 328 -18.52 -33.46 15.00
CA VAL A 328 -17.63 -32.88 16.02
C VAL A 328 -16.92 -31.65 15.45
N THR A 329 -16.36 -31.76 14.25
CA THR A 329 -15.61 -30.66 13.62
C THR A 329 -16.52 -29.51 13.17
N ASP A 330 -17.74 -29.81 12.72
CA ASP A 330 -18.78 -28.82 12.45
C ASP A 330 -19.12 -27.99 13.71
N ASN A 331 -19.41 -28.67 14.82
CA ASN A 331 -19.73 -27.98 16.06
C ASN A 331 -18.56 -27.11 16.56
N ARG A 332 -17.31 -27.60 16.39
CA ARG A 332 -16.10 -26.81 16.67
C ARG A 332 -16.01 -25.57 15.77
N LEU A 333 -16.29 -25.71 14.47
CA LEU A 333 -16.26 -24.60 13.52
C LEU A 333 -17.34 -23.55 13.86
N LYS A 334 -18.58 -23.97 14.12
CA LYS A 334 -19.67 -23.08 14.55
C LYS A 334 -19.28 -22.30 15.81
N GLY A 335 -18.68 -22.99 16.79
CA GLY A 335 -18.16 -22.36 18.01
C GLY A 335 -17.04 -21.35 17.73
N LEU A 336 -16.10 -21.69 16.83
CA LEU A 336 -15.03 -20.79 16.41
C LEU A 336 -15.57 -19.52 15.76
N ILE A 337 -16.47 -19.66 14.78
CA ILE A 337 -17.08 -18.52 14.08
C ILE A 337 -17.89 -17.66 15.05
N SER A 338 -18.62 -18.27 15.97
CA SER A 338 -19.37 -17.54 17.00
C SER A 338 -18.44 -16.72 17.90
N ARG A 339 -17.31 -17.28 18.36
CA ARG A 339 -16.32 -16.52 19.14
C ARG A 339 -15.70 -15.38 18.31
N LEU A 340 -15.33 -15.65 17.07
CA LEU A 340 -14.80 -14.64 16.16
C LEU A 340 -15.78 -13.49 15.93
N ARG A 341 -17.06 -13.77 15.70
CA ARG A 341 -18.10 -12.73 15.54
C ARG A 341 -18.33 -11.91 16.80
N LYS A 342 -18.07 -12.47 17.99
CA LYS A 342 -18.10 -11.70 19.25
C LYS A 342 -16.88 -10.78 19.36
N LYS A 343 -15.69 -11.26 18.97
CA LYS A 343 -14.44 -10.48 19.04
C LYS A 343 -14.34 -9.40 17.96
N VAL A 344 -14.76 -9.73 16.72
CA VAL A 344 -14.74 -8.84 15.56
C VAL A 344 -16.08 -8.92 14.83
N PRO A 345 -17.10 -8.16 15.29
CA PRO A 345 -18.44 -8.21 14.74
C PRO A 345 -18.49 -7.95 13.24
N ASN A 346 -19.29 -8.76 12.54
CA ASN A 346 -19.60 -8.64 11.12
C ASN A 346 -18.40 -8.78 10.15
N LEU A 347 -17.20 -9.12 10.63
CA LEU A 347 -16.05 -9.42 9.78
C LEU A 347 -16.29 -10.63 8.88
N ILE A 348 -17.06 -11.62 9.36
CA ILE A 348 -17.29 -12.90 8.66
C ILE A 348 -18.72 -12.96 8.16
N ILE A 349 -18.88 -13.02 6.84
CA ILE A 349 -20.17 -13.19 6.16
C ILE A 349 -20.28 -14.60 5.57
N PHE A 350 -21.51 -15.11 5.56
CA PHE A 350 -21.86 -16.36 4.89
C PHE A 350 -22.85 -16.01 3.78
N LYS A 351 -22.48 -16.28 2.53
CA LYS A 351 -23.28 -15.95 1.35
C LYS A 351 -23.06 -17.01 0.28
N ASP A 352 -24.15 -17.43 -0.38
CA ASP A 352 -24.11 -18.39 -1.48
C ASP A 352 -23.37 -19.70 -1.12
N GLY A 353 -23.54 -20.18 0.12
CA GLY A 353 -22.89 -21.41 0.62
C GLY A 353 -21.45 -21.24 1.11
N HIS A 354 -20.87 -20.04 1.00
CA HIS A 354 -19.46 -19.79 1.28
C HIS A 354 -19.24 -18.78 2.41
N TYR A 355 -18.17 -18.96 3.18
CA TYR A 355 -17.64 -17.98 4.13
C TYR A 355 -16.61 -17.08 3.47
N THR A 356 -16.70 -15.78 3.72
CA THR A 356 -15.72 -14.77 3.26
C THR A 356 -15.60 -13.62 4.27
N ILE A 357 -14.54 -12.82 4.15
CA ILE A 357 -14.41 -11.57 4.89
C ILE A 357 -15.34 -10.51 4.29
N SER A 358 -15.99 -9.75 5.17
CA SER A 358 -16.79 -8.58 4.83
C SER A 358 -15.90 -7.36 4.69
N ASP A 359 -15.75 -6.87 3.46
CA ASP A 359 -15.05 -5.61 3.16
C ASP A 359 -15.90 -4.37 3.49
N LYS A 360 -16.92 -4.46 4.37
CA LYS A 360 -17.86 -3.36 4.64
C LYS A 360 -18.19 -3.18 6.12
N LEU A 361 -17.25 -2.95 7.04
CA LEU A 361 -17.61 -2.45 8.38
C LEU A 361 -16.56 -1.57 9.07
N LEU A 362 -16.90 -0.29 9.25
CA LEU A 362 -17.64 0.19 10.44
C LEU A 362 -18.71 1.20 10.01
N LEU A 363 -19.99 0.85 10.17
CA LEU A 363 -21.12 1.81 10.21
C LEU A 363 -21.95 1.64 11.50
N LYS A 364 -21.39 0.99 12.51
CA LYS A 364 -22.00 0.85 13.84
C LYS A 364 -20.94 1.06 14.91
N GLU A 365 -20.55 2.32 15.09
CA GLU A 365 -19.99 2.83 16.35
C GLU A 365 -19.96 4.38 16.41
N TYR A 366 -20.38 5.10 15.35
CA TYR A 366 -20.61 6.57 15.39
C TYR A 366 -22.10 6.96 15.42
N LYS A 367 -22.91 6.23 16.19
CA LYS A 367 -24.22 6.71 16.66
C LYS A 367 -24.26 6.67 18.18
N SER A 368 -23.35 7.39 18.81
CA SER A 368 -23.45 7.76 20.23
C SER A 368 -22.39 8.80 20.61
N VAL A 369 -22.37 9.94 19.92
CA VAL A 369 -22.18 11.24 20.57
C VAL A 369 -23.07 12.20 19.78
N SER A 370 -24.19 12.55 20.41
CA SER A 370 -25.13 13.58 19.99
C SER A 370 -24.47 14.95 19.92
#